data_AF-A0AAV4FF23-F1
#
_entry.id   AF-A0AAV4FF23-F1
#
_cell.length_a   1.000
_cell.length_b   1.000
_cell.length_c   1.000
_cell.angle_alpha   90.00
_cell.angle_beta   90.00
_cell.angle_gamma   90.00
#
_symmetry.space_group_name_H-M   'P 1'
#
loop_
_entity.id
_entity.type
_entity.pdbx_description
1 polymer ?
#
loop_
_entity_poly.entity_id
_entity_poly.type
_entity_poly.pdbx_seq_one_letter_code
_entity_poly.pdbx_strand_id
1 'polypeptide(L)'
;MPREFTGVFTVTVYIPPDANRDDAANSLKDTIEDLKNKSPDHLFIVTGDFNHCNNLNISDFHQFINVPTREDKTLDLFFCNVKSSYKCYSKPPLGSSDHQMILLLPKYRPVLRLPQLKRVYKFGMEMCVRLCEAVLTVLIGVCLPRRVKQ
;
A
#
# COMPACT_ATOMS: atom_id res chain seq x y z
N MET A 1 18.47 -16.13 8.63
CA MET A 1 17.89 -15.27 9.69
C MET A 1 16.73 -14.48 9.07
N PRO A 2 15.54 -14.37 9.70
CA PRO A 2 14.50 -13.47 9.21
C PRO A 2 15.05 -12.04 9.31
N ARG A 3 15.15 -11.33 8.17
CA ARG A 3 15.60 -9.93 8.12
C ARG A 3 14.43 -9.05 8.60
N GLU A 4 14.67 -8.19 9.58
CA GLU A 4 13.72 -7.15 9.95
C GLU A 4 13.71 -6.06 8.86
N PHE A 5 12.51 -5.56 8.51
CA PHE A 5 12.40 -4.46 7.55
C PHE A 5 12.95 -3.17 8.17
N THR A 6 13.71 -2.42 7.38
CA THR A 6 14.30 -1.16 7.84
C THR A 6 13.32 0.01 7.82
N GLY A 7 12.19 -0.16 7.12
CA GLY A 7 11.06 0.76 7.08
C GLY A 7 9.88 0.16 6.31
N VAL A 8 8.79 0.93 6.22
CA VAL A 8 7.56 0.57 5.50
C VAL A 8 7.17 1.69 4.56
N PHE A 9 6.93 1.37 3.29
CA PHE A 9 6.29 2.25 2.32
C PHE A 9 4.87 1.80 2.06
N THR A 10 3.93 2.74 2.07
CA THR A 10 2.54 2.51 1.69
C THR A 10 2.20 3.39 0.51
N VAL A 11 1.79 2.80 -0.61
CA VAL A 11 1.33 3.52 -1.80
C VAL A 11 -0.18 3.38 -1.86
N THR A 12 -0.90 4.49 -1.74
CA THR A 12 -2.36 4.50 -1.89
C THR A 12 -2.72 4.82 -3.33
N VAL A 13 -3.55 3.99 -3.95
CA VAL A 13 -3.90 4.10 -5.37
C VAL A 13 -5.38 4.42 -5.50
N TYR A 14 -5.69 5.38 -6.37
CA TYR A 14 -7.04 5.60 -6.87
C TYR A 14 -6.93 5.76 -8.40
N ILE A 15 -7.54 4.85 -9.15
CA ILE A 15 -7.58 4.92 -10.61
C ILE A 15 -8.99 5.35 -11.01
N PRO A 16 -9.18 6.55 -11.58
CA PRO A 16 -10.50 6.99 -12.02
C PRO A 16 -11.15 6.01 -13.00
N PRO A 17 -12.49 5.83 -12.96
CA PRO A 17 -13.19 4.89 -13.84
C PRO A 17 -12.96 5.13 -15.34
N ASP A 18 -12.67 6.37 -15.73
CA ASP A 18 -12.44 6.86 -17.09
C ASP A 18 -10.96 6.97 -17.47
N ALA A 19 -10.04 6.68 -16.55
CA ALA A 19 -8.61 6.72 -16.83
C ALA A 19 -8.21 5.67 -17.89
N ASN A 20 -7.14 5.94 -18.64
CA ASN A 20 -6.53 4.93 -19.48
C ASN A 20 -5.85 3.87 -18.61
N ARG A 21 -6.31 2.62 -18.76
CA ARG A 21 -5.83 1.47 -18.00
C ARG A 21 -4.32 1.27 -18.09
N ASP A 22 -3.78 1.30 -19.30
CA ASP A 22 -2.39 0.93 -19.57
C ASP A 22 -1.45 2.03 -19.08
N ASP A 23 -1.82 3.30 -19.28
CA ASP A 23 -1.04 4.44 -18.78
C ASP A 23 -1.00 4.46 -17.25
N ALA A 24 -2.14 4.25 -16.59
CA ALA A 24 -2.22 4.17 -15.13
C ALA A 24 -1.41 2.99 -14.58
N ALA A 25 -1.53 1.82 -15.22
CA ALA A 25 -0.79 0.62 -14.81
C ALA A 25 0.73 0.78 -14.97
N ASN A 26 1.19 1.38 -16.07
CA ASN A 26 2.61 1.60 -16.33
C ASN A 26 3.18 2.65 -15.37
N SER A 27 2.50 3.79 -15.21
CA SER A 27 2.92 4.83 -14.26
C SER A 27 3.05 4.31 -12.83
N LEU A 28 2.11 3.46 -12.38
CA LEU A 28 2.18 2.83 -11.07
C LEU A 28 3.36 1.84 -10.96
N LYS A 29 3.60 1.02 -11.99
CA LYS A 29 4.74 0.08 -12.00
C LYS A 29 6.07 0.79 -11.94
N ASP A 30 6.27 1.82 -12.76
CA ASP A 30 7.50 2.61 -12.80
C ASP A 30 7.77 3.25 -11.43
N THR A 31 6.72 3.82 -10.82
CA THR A 31 6.80 4.40 -9.46
C THR A 31 7.22 3.36 -8.42
N ILE A 32 6.62 2.16 -8.46
CA ILE A 32 6.96 1.09 -7.52
C ILE A 32 8.40 0.61 -7.74
N GLU A 33 8.82 0.45 -8.99
CA GLU A 33 10.17 0.01 -9.35
C GLU A 33 11.23 1.01 -8.86
N ASP A 34 11.01 2.31 -9.08
CA ASP A 34 11.87 3.36 -8.57
C ASP A 34 12.01 3.34 -7.04
N LEU A 35 10.89 3.15 -6.33
CA LEU A 35 10.88 3.06 -4.88
C LEU A 35 11.61 1.80 -4.38
N LYS A 36 11.40 0.65 -5.03
CA LYS A 36 12.12 -0.60 -4.72
C LYS A 36 13.62 -0.44 -4.91
N ASN A 37 14.04 0.14 -6.04
CA ASN A 37 15.46 0.34 -6.36
C ASN A 37 16.16 1.23 -5.33
N LYS A 38 15.46 2.23 -4.78
CA LYS A 38 15.98 3.11 -3.72
C LYS A 38 15.98 2.47 -2.33
N SER A 39 15.18 1.43 -2.10
CA SER A 39 14.90 0.90 -0.75
C SER A 39 14.57 -0.61 -0.76
N PRO A 40 15.51 -1.47 -1.17
CA PRO A 40 15.25 -2.91 -1.36
C PRO A 40 14.90 -3.66 -0.07
N ASP A 41 15.32 -3.14 1.10
CA ASP A 41 15.10 -3.78 2.41
C ASP A 41 13.81 -3.32 3.12
N HIS A 42 12.94 -2.58 2.44
CA HIS A 42 11.69 -2.08 3.01
C HIS A 42 10.50 -3.03 2.76
N LEU A 43 9.53 -2.96 3.66
CA LEU A 43 8.19 -3.50 3.41
C LEU A 43 7.46 -2.54 2.47
N PHE A 44 6.93 -3.05 1.37
CA PHE A 44 6.09 -2.28 0.47
C PHE A 44 4.65 -2.79 0.54
N ILE A 45 3.73 -1.85 0.64
CA ILE A 45 2.29 -2.06 0.59
C ILE A 45 1.75 -1.13 -0.49
N VAL A 46 0.98 -1.67 -1.44
CA VAL A 46 0.29 -0.88 -2.46
C VAL A 46 -1.20 -1.22 -2.35
N THR A 47 -2.06 -0.25 -2.09
CA THR A 47 -3.47 -0.51 -1.83
C THR A 47 -4.37 0.64 -2.24
N GLY A 48 -5.63 0.34 -2.50
CA GLY A 48 -6.65 1.34 -2.81
C GLY A 48 -7.61 0.82 -3.87
N ASP A 49 -8.31 1.73 -4.54
CA ASP A 49 -9.33 1.42 -5.53
C ASP A 49 -8.74 1.51 -6.95
N PHE A 50 -8.63 0.37 -7.60
CA PHE A 50 -8.04 0.25 -8.93
C PHE A 50 -9.10 0.31 -10.03
N ASN A 51 -10.38 0.35 -9.68
CA ASN A 51 -11.50 0.28 -10.62
C ASN A 51 -11.27 -0.81 -11.68
N HIS A 52 -11.00 -0.41 -12.93
CA HIS A 52 -10.85 -1.31 -14.07
C HIS A 52 -9.42 -1.88 -14.25
N CYS A 53 -8.46 -1.50 -13.39
CA CYS A 53 -7.06 -1.95 -13.41
C CYS A 53 -6.79 -3.15 -12.50
N ASN A 54 -7.71 -4.11 -12.44
CA ASN A 54 -7.68 -5.20 -11.46
C ASN A 54 -6.66 -6.33 -11.73
N ASN A 55 -6.18 -6.48 -12.98
CA ASN A 55 -5.22 -7.52 -13.38
C ASN A 55 -3.78 -7.02 -13.43
N LEU A 56 -3.40 -6.16 -12.48
CA LEU A 56 -2.04 -5.61 -12.42
C LEU A 56 -1.05 -6.67 -11.92
N ASN A 57 -0.01 -6.93 -12.72
CA ASN A 57 1.11 -7.76 -12.30
C ASN A 57 2.31 -6.87 -11.95
N ILE A 58 2.64 -6.81 -10.66
CA ILE A 58 3.80 -6.08 -10.13
C ILE A 58 4.83 -7.12 -9.68
N SER A 59 6.04 -7.08 -10.25
CA SER A 59 7.09 -8.05 -9.92
C SER A 59 7.43 -8.05 -8.43
N ASP A 60 7.51 -9.26 -7.86
CA ASP A 60 7.78 -9.53 -6.42
C ASP A 60 6.69 -9.08 -5.46
N PHE A 61 5.49 -8.73 -5.94
CA PHE A 61 4.36 -8.41 -5.09
C PHE A 61 3.30 -9.52 -5.14
N HIS A 62 2.57 -9.63 -4.03
CA HIS A 62 1.50 -10.58 -3.87
C HIS A 62 0.20 -9.85 -3.57
N GLN A 63 -0.83 -10.14 -4.35
CA GLN A 63 -2.19 -9.65 -4.10
C GLN A 63 -2.85 -10.45 -2.96
N PHE A 64 -3.49 -9.76 -2.01
CA PHE A 64 -4.11 -10.39 -0.84
C PHE A 64 -5.65 -10.29 -0.82
N ILE A 65 -6.24 -9.37 -1.58
CA ILE A 65 -7.70 -9.25 -1.65
C ILE A 65 -8.21 -10.20 -2.73
N ASN A 66 -9.02 -11.17 -2.32
CA ASN A 66 -9.62 -12.19 -3.18
C ASN A 66 -11.14 -12.30 -2.97
N VAL A 67 -11.73 -11.27 -2.35
CA VAL A 67 -13.17 -11.16 -2.09
C VAL A 67 -13.72 -9.96 -2.85
N PRO A 68 -15.01 -9.95 -3.22
CA PRO A 68 -15.64 -8.76 -3.81
C PRO A 68 -15.56 -7.57 -2.85
N THR A 69 -15.25 -6.40 -3.39
CA THR A 69 -15.14 -5.15 -2.65
C THR A 69 -16.20 -4.13 -3.06
N ARG A 70 -16.83 -4.30 -4.22
CA ARG A 70 -18.02 -3.56 -4.65
C ARG A 70 -18.91 -4.50 -5.44
N GLU A 71 -20.14 -4.72 -4.97
CA GLU A 71 -21.06 -5.70 -5.57
C GLU A 71 -20.38 -7.08 -5.76
N ASP A 72 -20.31 -7.58 -6.99
CA ASP A 72 -19.67 -8.83 -7.39
C ASP A 72 -18.22 -8.65 -7.88
N LYS A 73 -17.67 -7.43 -7.81
CA LYS A 73 -16.35 -7.06 -8.33
C LYS A 73 -15.33 -6.81 -7.23
N THR A 74 -14.08 -7.18 -7.50
CA THR A 74 -12.92 -6.80 -6.69
C THR A 74 -12.26 -5.60 -7.37
N LEU A 75 -12.59 -4.39 -6.90
CA LEU A 75 -12.01 -3.13 -7.38
C LEU A 75 -10.88 -2.66 -6.47
N ASP A 76 -11.02 -2.91 -5.18
CA ASP A 76 -10.01 -2.60 -4.18
C ASP A 76 -8.98 -3.72 -4.10
N LEU A 77 -7.72 -3.34 -4.18
CA LEU A 77 -6.59 -4.25 -4.23
C LEU A 77 -5.59 -3.95 -3.10
N PHE A 78 -4.86 -4.98 -2.69
CA PHE A 78 -3.77 -4.87 -1.72
C PHE A 78 -2.59 -5.77 -2.12
N PHE A 79 -1.54 -5.14 -2.61
CA PHE A 79 -0.29 -5.80 -2.94
C PHE A 79 0.74 -5.61 -1.83
N CYS A 80 1.52 -6.65 -1.54
CA CYS A 80 2.66 -6.53 -0.64
C CYS A 80 3.83 -7.41 -1.12
N ASN A 81 5.07 -6.94 -0.92
CA ASN A 81 6.29 -7.65 -1.34
C ASN A 81 6.68 -8.84 -0.43
N VAL A 82 5.85 -9.15 0.56
CA VAL A 82 6.07 -10.28 1.48
C VAL A 82 4.97 -11.30 1.28
N LYS A 83 5.34 -12.48 0.78
CA LYS A 83 4.40 -13.57 0.53
C LYS A 83 3.69 -14.00 1.82
N SER A 84 2.40 -14.31 1.69
CA SER A 84 1.59 -14.89 2.78
C SER A 84 1.59 -14.10 4.09
N SER A 85 1.82 -12.78 4.02
CA SER A 85 1.95 -11.89 5.18
C SER A 85 0.62 -11.48 5.82
N TYR A 86 -0.49 -11.49 5.09
CA TYR A 86 -1.80 -11.07 5.59
C TYR A 86 -2.90 -12.14 5.41
N LYS A 87 -3.94 -12.04 6.24
CA LYS A 87 -5.25 -12.67 6.04
C LYS A 87 -6.27 -11.59 5.71
N CYS A 88 -7.08 -11.82 4.67
CA CYS A 88 -8.12 -10.90 4.23
C CYS A 88 -9.49 -11.31 4.80
N TYR A 89 -10.26 -10.34 5.29
CA TYR A 89 -11.65 -10.53 5.70
C TYR A 89 -12.49 -9.36 5.19
N SER A 90 -13.60 -9.67 4.53
CA SER A 90 -14.60 -8.65 4.18
C SER A 90 -15.40 -8.24 5.42
N LYS A 91 -15.76 -6.96 5.48
CA LYS A 91 -16.57 -6.32 6.51
C LYS A 91 -17.64 -5.47 5.83
N PRO A 92 -18.80 -5.27 6.49
CA PRO A 92 -19.85 -4.41 5.95
C PRO A 92 -19.31 -3.03 5.53
N PRO A 93 -19.95 -2.36 4.56
CA PRO A 93 -19.55 -1.03 4.14
C PRO A 93 -19.55 -0.04 5.30
N LEU A 94 -18.69 0.98 5.21
CA LEU A 94 -18.70 2.07 6.18
C LEU A 94 -19.78 3.08 5.80
N GLY A 95 -20.79 3.23 6.66
CA GLY A 95 -21.88 4.18 6.45
C GLY A 95 -22.66 3.87 5.17
N SER A 96 -22.72 4.84 4.25
CA SER A 96 -23.42 4.74 2.97
C SER A 96 -22.49 4.43 1.80
N SER A 97 -21.26 3.96 2.04
CA SER A 97 -20.36 3.54 0.97
C SER A 97 -20.94 2.32 0.25
N ASP A 98 -20.76 2.27 -1.07
CA ASP A 98 -21.04 1.11 -1.90
C ASP A 98 -19.85 0.13 -1.96
N HIS A 99 -18.70 0.49 -1.38
CA HIS A 99 -17.56 -0.40 -1.20
C HIS A 99 -17.60 -1.09 0.17
N GLN A 100 -17.31 -2.39 0.17
CA GLN A 100 -17.09 -3.19 1.37
C GLN A 100 -15.78 -2.77 2.05
N MET A 101 -15.78 -2.77 3.37
CA MET A 101 -14.54 -2.59 4.11
C MET A 101 -13.72 -3.88 4.08
N ILE A 102 -12.40 -3.77 3.84
CA ILE A 102 -11.50 -4.91 3.90
C ILE A 102 -10.61 -4.82 5.15
N LEU A 103 -10.66 -5.85 5.98
CA LEU A 103 -9.79 -6.02 7.14
C LEU A 103 -8.65 -6.98 6.80
N LEU A 104 -7.42 -6.46 6.74
CA LEU A 104 -6.20 -7.25 6.57
C LEU A 104 -5.47 -7.42 7.90
N LEU A 105 -5.41 -8.66 8.39
CA LEU A 105 -4.70 -8.99 9.62
C LEU A 105 -3.32 -9.59 9.31
N PRO A 106 -2.22 -9.03 9.87
CA PRO A 106 -0.90 -9.61 9.67
C PRO A 106 -0.82 -11.01 10.28
N LYS A 107 -0.22 -11.95 9.56
CA LYS A 107 0.11 -13.30 10.07
C LYS A 107 1.37 -13.28 10.93
N TYR A 108 2.28 -12.36 10.65
CA TYR A 108 3.52 -12.23 11.41
C TYR A 108 3.22 -11.81 12.84
N ARG A 109 3.74 -12.58 13.80
CA ARG A 109 3.78 -12.21 15.22
C ARG A 109 5.22 -11.81 15.55
N PRO A 110 5.47 -10.58 16.03
CA PRO A 110 6.81 -10.16 16.38
C PRO A 110 7.38 -11.09 17.45
N VAL A 111 8.53 -11.70 17.16
CA VAL A 111 9.22 -12.62 18.08
C VAL A 111 9.87 -11.84 19.23
N LEU A 112 10.29 -10.60 18.97
CA LEU A 112 10.87 -9.71 19.97
C LEU A 112 9.80 -8.77 20.53
N ARG A 113 9.54 -8.88 21.85
CA ARG A 113 8.88 -7.82 22.62
C ARG A 113 9.90 -6.71 22.88
N LEU A 114 10.10 -5.85 21.89
CA LEU A 114 10.76 -4.58 22.17
C LEU A 114 9.84 -3.77 23.10
N PRO A 115 10.38 -3.02 24.10
CA PRO A 115 9.57 -2.06 24.83
C PRO A 115 8.85 -1.19 23.80
N GLN A 116 7.53 -1.04 23.94
CA GLN A 116 6.73 -0.22 23.05
C GLN A 116 7.27 1.21 23.09
N LEU A 117 8.23 1.53 22.22
CA LEU A 117 8.60 2.90 21.96
C LEU A 117 7.38 3.51 21.27
N LYS A 118 6.51 4.15 22.06
CA LYS A 118 5.51 5.08 21.56
C LYS A 118 6.27 6.24 20.92
N ARG A 119 6.71 6.04 19.68
CA ARG A 119 7.34 7.07 18.87
C ARG A 119 6.21 7.70 18.08
N VAL A 120 5.75 8.86 18.55
CA VAL A 120 4.78 9.68 17.83
C VAL A 120 5.54 10.34 16.68
N TYR A 121 5.21 9.95 15.46
CA TYR A 121 5.73 10.59 14.25
C TYR A 121 4.81 11.75 13.90
N LYS A 122 5.36 12.96 13.87
CA LYS A 122 4.66 14.13 13.33
C LYS A 122 4.76 14.05 11.80
N PHE A 123 3.63 13.82 11.13
CA PHE A 123 3.56 13.87 9.67
C PHE A 123 3.85 15.31 9.23
N GLY A 124 4.96 15.53 8.52
CA GLY A 124 5.14 16.73 7.72
C GLY A 124 4.53 16.46 6.34
N MET A 125 3.40 17.09 6.03
CA MET A 125 2.93 17.23 4.64
C MET A 125 3.92 18.13 3.90
N GLU A 126 4.95 17.57 3.27
CA GLU A 126 5.59 18.28 2.17
C GLU A 126 4.79 17.98 0.90
N MET A 127 3.86 18.89 0.63
CA MET A 127 3.06 18.96 -0.58
C MET A 127 3.96 19.37 -1.74
N CYS A 128 4.51 18.40 -2.48
CA CYS A 128 5.08 18.68 -3.80
C CYS A 128 3.97 18.53 -4.85
N VAL A 129 3.22 19.62 -5.08
CA VAL A 129 2.27 19.74 -6.18
C VAL A 129 3.01 20.26 -7.41
N ARG A 130 3.05 19.43 -8.47
CA ARG A 130 3.16 19.74 -9.93
C ARG A 130 3.56 18.42 -10.65
N LEU A 131 2.92 17.91 -11.72
CA LEU A 131 2.00 18.46 -12.73
C LEU A 131 1.34 17.28 -13.52
N CYS A 132 0.12 17.49 -14.03
CA CYS A 132 -0.63 16.76 -15.09
C CYS A 132 -1.38 15.42 -14.80
N GLU A 133 -2.73 15.52 -14.79
CA GLU A 133 -3.76 14.61 -15.36
C GLU A 133 -3.84 13.11 -14.98
N ALA A 134 -3.20 12.64 -13.91
CA ALA A 134 -3.61 11.38 -13.27
C ALA A 134 -3.24 11.42 -11.79
N VAL A 135 -4.23 11.57 -10.91
CA VAL A 135 -3.98 11.75 -9.47
C VAL A 135 -3.61 10.40 -8.82
N LEU A 136 -2.38 9.95 -9.06
CA LEU A 136 -1.70 8.96 -8.24
C LEU A 136 -1.28 9.65 -6.93
N THR A 137 -2.06 9.49 -5.86
CA THR A 137 -1.67 10.00 -4.53
C THR A 137 -0.68 9.02 -3.88
N VAL A 138 0.59 9.08 -4.28
CA VAL A 138 1.66 8.32 -3.59
C VAL A 138 1.89 8.92 -2.20
N LEU A 139 1.29 8.33 -1.17
CA LEU A 139 1.56 8.74 0.21
C LEU A 139 2.88 8.13 0.69
N ILE A 140 4.02 8.72 0.32
CA ILE A 140 5.34 8.22 0.76
C ILE A 140 5.52 8.44 2.27
N GLY A 141 5.07 7.49 3.07
CA GLY A 141 5.40 7.42 4.50
C GLY A 141 6.83 6.93 4.68
N VAL A 142 7.83 7.82 4.60
CA VAL A 142 9.20 7.44 4.95
C VAL A 142 9.31 7.38 6.48
N CYS A 143 9.33 6.19 7.06
CA CYS A 143 9.68 6.02 8.47
C CYS A 143 11.22 6.09 8.64
N LEU A 144 11.80 7.29 8.55
CA LEU A 144 13.24 7.47 8.84
C LEU A 144 13.47 7.48 10.36
N PRO A 145 14.31 6.60 10.91
CA PRO A 145 14.71 6.69 12.30
C PRO A 145 15.64 7.90 12.50
N ARG A 146 15.12 9.03 12.98
CA ARG A 146 16.00 10.08 13.54
C ARG A 146 16.56 9.58 14.88
N ARG A 147 17.89 9.46 14.97
CA ARG A 147 18.60 9.40 16.25
C ARG A 147 18.38 10.74 16.96
N VAL A 148 17.67 10.71 18.09
CA VAL A 148 17.77 11.78 19.07
C VAL A 148 19.15 11.63 19.71
N LYS A 149 20.06 12.58 19.46
CA LYS A 149 21.27 12.71 20.28
C LYS A 149 20.78 13.14 21.67
N GLN A 150 21.11 12.34 22.68
CA GLN A 150 21.01 12.74 24.08
C GLN A 150 21.96 13.91 24.36
#